data_AF-A0A2M7JML0-F1
#
_entry.id   AF-A0A2M7JML0-F1
#
_cell.length_a   1.000
_cell.length_b   1.000
_cell.length_c   1.000
_cell.angle_alpha   90.00
_cell.angle_beta   90.00
_cell.angle_gamma   90.00
#
_symmetry.space_group_name_H-M   'P 1'
#
loop_
_entity.id
_entity.type
_entity.pdbx_description
1 polymer ?
#
loop_
_entity_poly.entity_id
_entity_poly.type
_entity_poly.pdbx_seq_one_letter_code
_entity_poly.pdbx_strand_id
1 'polypeptide(L)' 'METYLEKTHDEGFFEVTQPFFAFRVLVIANPRFYPDDRTETKRKLIDFGFSVLRTSRFEPEKIADYLEGK' A
#
# COMPACT_ATOMS: atom_id res chain seq x y z
N MET A 1 -16.32 2.54 -3.36
CA MET A 1 -15.83 2.43 -1.96
C MET A 1 -16.88 2.96 -1.00
N GLU A 2 -17.42 4.15 -1.25
CA GLU A 2 -18.50 4.78 -0.47
C GLU A 2 -19.69 3.83 -0.19
N THR A 3 -20.33 3.27 -1.21
CA THR A 3 -21.46 2.32 -1.02
C THR A 3 -21.13 1.08 -0.18
N TYR A 4 -19.87 0.62 -0.17
CA TYR A 4 -19.45 -0.51 0.66
C TYR A 4 -19.38 -0.07 2.13
N LEU A 5 -18.69 1.04 2.40
CA LEU A 5 -18.51 1.57 3.75
C LEU A 5 -19.85 2.00 4.36
N GLU A 6 -20.72 2.65 3.58
CA GLU A 6 -22.07 3.04 4.00
C GLU A 6 -22.91 1.84 4.47
N LYS A 7 -22.73 0.67 3.84
CA LYS A 7 -23.51 -0.53 4.14
C LYS A 7 -22.90 -1.41 5.23
N THR A 8 -21.60 -1.34 5.44
CA THR A 8 -20.86 -2.29 6.30
C THR A 8 -20.33 -1.64 7.57
N HIS A 9 -20.07 -0.33 7.55
CA HIS A 9 -19.39 0.40 8.63
C HIS A 9 -18.02 -0.19 8.98
N ASP A 10 -17.32 -0.71 7.97
CA ASP A 10 -15.98 -1.30 8.10
C ASP A 10 -14.86 -0.25 8.04
N GLU A 11 -15.06 0.96 8.55
CA GLU A 11 -14.02 2.02 8.48
C GLU A 11 -12.76 1.65 9.28
N GLY A 12 -12.88 0.76 10.27
CA GLY A 12 -11.75 0.20 11.02
C GLY A 12 -10.75 -0.55 10.13
N PHE A 13 -11.16 -1.00 8.94
CA PHE A 13 -10.26 -1.60 7.96
C PHE A 13 -9.04 -0.69 7.65
N PHE A 14 -9.25 0.63 7.60
CA PHE A 14 -8.19 1.59 7.30
C PHE A 14 -7.14 1.69 8.40
N GLU A 15 -7.41 1.20 9.60
CA GLU A 15 -6.50 1.23 10.74
C GLU A 15 -5.64 -0.05 10.84
N VAL A 16 -6.01 -1.10 10.09
CA VAL A 16 -5.36 -2.43 10.18
C VAL A 16 -4.79 -2.97 8.87
N THR A 17 -5.03 -2.29 7.74
CA THR A 17 -4.65 -2.76 6.39
C THR A 17 -3.14 -2.68 6.09
N GLN A 18 -2.38 -1.96 6.92
CA GLN A 18 -0.97 -1.65 6.68
C GLN A 18 -0.09 -2.90 6.48
N PRO A 19 -0.17 -3.94 7.33
CA PRO A 19 0.63 -5.15 7.14
C PRO A 19 0.26 -5.91 5.86
N PHE A 20 -1.01 -5.86 5.43
CA PHE A 20 -1.45 -6.47 4.18
C PHE A 20 -0.74 -5.82 2.99
N PHE A 21 -0.77 -4.49 2.88
CA PHE A 21 -0.09 -3.79 1.81
C PHE A 21 1.43 -4.00 1.84
N ALA A 22 2.06 -3.92 3.03
CA ALA A 22 3.49 -4.17 3.18
C ALA A 22 3.90 -5.57 2.69
N PHE A 23 3.12 -6.61 3.03
CA PHE A 23 3.37 -7.96 2.54
C PHE A 23 3.20 -8.06 1.02
N ARG A 24 2.11 -7.49 0.47
CA ARG A 24 1.85 -7.52 -0.98
C ARG A 24 2.96 -6.83 -1.78
N VAL A 25 3.48 -5.72 -1.27
CA VAL A 25 4.64 -5.02 -1.84
C VAL A 25 5.85 -5.96 -1.96
N LEU A 26 6.18 -6.71 -0.91
CA LEU A 26 7.34 -7.62 -0.94
C LEU A 26 7.18 -8.72 -1.99
N VAL A 27 5.95 -9.22 -2.19
CA VAL A 27 5.67 -10.22 -3.22
C VAL A 27 5.83 -9.63 -4.61
N ILE A 28 5.28 -8.44 -4.88
CA ILE A 28 5.31 -7.81 -6.21
C ILE A 28 6.70 -7.27 -6.54
N ALA A 29 7.40 -6.67 -5.58
CA ALA A 29 8.74 -6.14 -5.78
C ALA A 29 9.82 -7.23 -5.91
N ASN A 30 9.47 -8.51 -5.69
CA ASN A 30 10.43 -9.60 -5.76
C ASN A 30 10.91 -9.82 -7.21
N PRO A 31 12.21 -9.67 -7.50
CA PRO A 31 12.74 -9.78 -8.85
C PRO A 31 12.62 -11.21 -9.42
N ARG A 32 12.42 -12.23 -8.59
CA ARG A 32 12.19 -13.60 -9.04
C ARG A 32 10.78 -13.78 -9.62
N PHE A 33 9.79 -13.07 -9.09
CA PHE A 33 8.40 -13.17 -9.54
C PHE A 33 8.08 -12.16 -10.65
N TYR A 34 8.70 -10.98 -10.61
CA TYR A 34 8.52 -9.91 -11.59
C TYR A 34 9.88 -9.40 -12.08
N PRO A 35 10.58 -10.18 -12.92
CA PRO A 35 11.93 -9.83 -13.38
C PRO A 35 11.93 -8.60 -14.30
N ASP A 36 10.91 -8.46 -15.16
CA ASP A 36 10.84 -7.40 -16.19
C ASP A 36 10.44 -6.02 -15.65
N ASP A 37 10.00 -5.96 -14.39
CA ASP A 37 9.66 -4.70 -13.73
C ASP A 37 10.91 -3.84 -13.53
N ARG A 38 10.81 -2.59 -13.97
CA ARG A 38 11.84 -1.56 -13.81
C ARG A 38 12.19 -1.39 -12.32
N THR A 39 13.47 -1.15 -12.05
CA THR A 39 13.97 -0.88 -10.69
C THR A 39 13.22 0.28 -10.02
N GLU A 40 12.87 1.33 -10.78
CA GLU A 40 12.09 2.47 -10.29
C GLU A 40 10.71 2.04 -9.76
N THR A 41 10.02 1.14 -10.47
CA THR A 41 8.72 0.60 -10.03
C THR A 41 8.87 -0.15 -8.71
N LYS A 42 9.88 -1.03 -8.62
CA LYS A 42 10.18 -1.79 -7.40
C LYS A 42 10.49 -0.87 -6.23
N ARG A 43 11.24 0.22 -6.48
CA ARG A 43 11.56 1.22 -5.46
C ARG A 43 10.31 1.91 -4.93
N LYS A 44 9.45 2.41 -5.81
CA LYS A 44 8.16 3.04 -5.43
C LYS A 44 7.26 2.10 -4.64
N LEU A 45 7.20 0.81 -4.98
CA LEU A 45 6.45 -0.18 -4.20
C LEU A 45 7.00 -0.31 -2.78
N ILE A 46 8.32 -0.38 -2.62
CA ILE A 46 8.97 -0.49 -1.31
C ILE A 46 8.75 0.79 -0.49
N ASP A 47 8.87 1.96 -1.11
CA ASP A 47 8.59 3.26 -0.49
C ASP A 47 7.12 3.35 -0.04
N PHE A 48 6.17 2.86 -0.84
CA PHE A 48 4.77 2.70 -0.46
C PHE A 48 4.59 1.79 0.76
N GLY A 49 5.24 0.62 0.77
CA GLY A 49 5.20 -0.29 1.92
C GLY A 49 5.66 0.38 3.22
N PHE A 50 6.77 1.13 3.19
CA PHE A 50 7.26 1.85 4.36
C PHE A 50 6.35 3.01 4.77
N SER A 51 5.88 3.80 3.82
CA SER A 51 5.00 4.95 4.11
C SER A 51 3.68 4.50 4.73
N VAL A 52 3.09 3.41 4.21
CA VAL A 52 1.88 2.81 4.77
C VAL A 52 2.13 2.25 6.17
N LEU A 53 3.24 1.56 6.43
CA LEU A 53 3.54 1.08 7.78
C LEU A 53 3.72 2.19 8.83
N ARG A 54 4.07 3.41 8.40
CA ARG A 54 4.21 4.59 9.29
C ARG A 54 2.91 5.36 9.48
N THR A 55 1.86 5.08 8.70
CA THR A 55 0.57 5.76 8.86
C THR A 55 -0.30 5.01 9.85
N SER A 56 -0.91 5.74 10.79
CA SER A 56 -1.87 5.17 11.75
C SER A 56 -3.16 4.73 11.07
N ARG A 57 -3.60 5.51 10.07
CA ARG A 57 -4.77 5.22 9.24
C ARG A 57 -4.43 5.39 7.77
N PHE A 58 -4.77 4.39 6.98
CA PHE A 58 -4.58 4.40 5.53
C PHE A 58 -5.62 5.29 4.85
N GLU A 59 -5.16 6.18 3.97
CA GLU A 59 -6.01 7.10 3.22
C GLU A 59 -5.91 6.78 1.71
N PRO A 60 -6.91 6.09 1.12
CA PRO A 60 -6.87 5.71 -0.29
C PRO A 60 -6.69 6.89 -1.27
N GLU A 61 -7.07 8.10 -0.85
CA GLU A 61 -6.95 9.29 -1.70
C GLU A 61 -5.54 9.91 -1.69
N LYS A 62 -4.63 9.40 -0.85
CA LYS A 62 -3.24 9.87 -0.72
C LYS A 62 -2.22 8.87 -1.24
N ILE A 63 -2.60 8.02 -2.21
CA ILE A 63 -1.70 7.01 -2.80
C ILE A 63 -0.41 7.64 -3.35
N ALA A 64 -0.51 8.80 -4.01
CA ALA A 64 0.65 9.50 -4.53
C ALA A 64 1.67 9.82 -3.42
N ASP A 65 1.21 10.37 -2.30
CA ASP A 65 2.05 10.72 -1.14
C ASP A 65 2.78 9.49 -0.56
N TYR A 66 2.13 8.32 -0.55
CA TYR A 66 2.75 7.10 -0.06
C TYR A 66 3.86 6.57 -0.99
N LEU A 67 3.80 6.84 -2.30
CA LEU A 67 4.78 6.37 -3.28
C LEU A 67 6.07 7.19 -3.31
N GLU A 68 6.08 8.40 -2.75
CA GLU A 68 7.24 9.31 -2.83
C GLU A 68 8.35 9.00 -1.82
N GLY A 69 8.10 8.11 -0.85
CA GLY A 69 9.10 7.66 0.12
C GLY A 69 9.59 8.77 1.04
N LYS A 70 9.02 8.88 2.24
CA LYS A 70 9.51 9.81 3.28
C LYS A 70 10.66 9.22 4.09
#